data_AF-A0A5N7A0Y9-F1
#
_entry.id   AF-A0A5N7A0Y9-F1
#
_cell.length_a   1.000
_cell.length_b   1.000
_cell.length_c   1.000
_cell.angle_alpha   90.00
_cell.angle_beta   90.00
_cell.angle_gamma   90.00
#
_symmetry.space_group_name_H-M   'P 1'
#
loop_
_entity.id
_entity.type
_entity.pdbx_description
1 polymer ?
#
loop_
_entity_poly.entity_id
_entity_poly.type
_entity_poly.pdbx_seq_one_letter_code
_entity_poly.pdbx_strand_id
1 'polypeptide(L)'
;MSAICKSLQIDMYFADYKVTIGPRIGQKTPDLVCMTIAGNLRIVGEIKVPWVKEHDIAAALEDVFPRKMSHLFGQIAQYMKLANLRYGFLTTYEQTVFSRQIVLNGRWVLQYSEPIKGSTASKDPLNGNYEDRVSVRKCFLYLIQLAGTNHVGGNPLPMAQWVRESPV
;
A
#
# COMPACT_ATOMS: atom_id res chain seq x y z
N MET A 1 -10.73 11.04 2.92
CA MET A 1 -10.77 9.87 3.83
C MET A 1 -10.90 10.26 5.30
N SER A 2 -10.18 11.25 5.82
CA SER A 2 -10.23 11.62 7.26
C SER A 2 -11.62 11.97 7.80
N ALA A 3 -12.48 12.63 7.01
CA ALA A 3 -13.87 12.90 7.39
C ALA A 3 -14.71 11.61 7.57
N ILE A 4 -14.48 10.60 6.72
CA ILE A 4 -15.12 9.28 6.81
C ILE A 4 -14.63 8.54 8.05
N CYS A 5 -13.32 8.56 8.33
CA CYS A 5 -12.79 7.97 9.55
C CYS A 5 -13.40 8.61 10.79
N LYS A 6 -13.51 9.95 10.82
CA LYS A 6 -14.17 10.68 11.90
C LYS A 6 -15.65 10.30 12.06
N SER A 7 -16.41 10.21 10.96
CA SER A 7 -17.83 9.84 11.02
C SER A 7 -18.05 8.39 11.48
N LEU A 8 -17.12 7.50 11.15
CA LEU A 8 -17.14 6.08 11.55
C LEU A 8 -16.43 5.82 12.88
N GLN A 9 -16.00 6.87 13.60
CA GLN A 9 -15.26 6.77 14.86
C GLN A 9 -14.00 5.89 14.76
N ILE A 10 -13.36 5.90 13.59
CA ILE A 10 -12.09 5.23 13.36
C ILE A 10 -10.96 6.19 13.76
N ASP A 11 -10.13 5.77 14.71
CA ASP A 11 -8.93 6.49 15.19
C ASP A 11 -7.78 6.41 14.18
N MET A 12 -8.00 6.85 12.94
CA MET A 12 -6.97 6.92 11.89
C MET A 12 -7.22 8.05 10.91
N TYR A 13 -6.15 8.62 10.37
CA TYR A 13 -6.21 9.62 9.30
C TYR A 13 -4.93 9.60 8.46
N PHE A 14 -5.03 10.13 7.24
CA PHE A 14 -3.88 10.32 6.37
C PHE A 14 -3.16 11.63 6.69
N ALA A 15 -1.82 11.58 6.67
CA ALA A 15 -0.97 12.71 6.97
C ALA A 15 0.39 12.60 6.26
N ASP A 16 1.17 13.67 6.34
CA ASP A 16 2.60 13.66 6.00
C ASP A 16 3.38 12.80 7.01
N TYR A 17 4.40 12.09 6.56
CA TYR A 17 5.21 11.25 7.44
C TYR A 17 5.85 12.01 8.62
N LYS A 18 6.20 13.29 8.42
CA LYS A 18 6.92 14.11 9.41
C LYS A 18 6.12 14.41 10.67
N VAL A 19 4.79 14.21 10.65
CA VAL A 19 3.95 14.41 11.85
C VAL A 19 3.82 13.15 12.71
N THR A 20 4.47 12.04 12.32
CA THR A 20 4.39 10.77 13.04
C THR A 20 5.28 10.75 14.28
N ILE A 21 4.85 10.03 15.32
CA ILE A 21 5.66 9.80 16.54
C ILE A 21 6.45 8.47 16.49
N GLY A 22 6.09 7.59 15.56
CA GLY A 22 6.56 6.21 15.42
C GLY A 22 7.82 6.04 14.55
N PRO A 23 8.27 4.79 14.30
CA PRO A 23 9.66 4.51 13.97
C PRO A 23 10.16 5.32 12.79
N ARG A 24 11.30 5.98 13.02
CA ARG A 24 12.05 6.66 11.96
C ARG A 24 12.54 5.58 11.00
N ILE A 25 12.07 5.59 9.76
CA ILE A 25 12.52 4.67 8.70
C ILE A 25 13.90 5.10 8.14
N GLY A 26 14.82 5.46 9.04
CA GLY A 26 16.09 6.09 8.72
C GLY A 26 15.92 7.49 8.14
N GLN A 27 16.66 7.78 7.06
CA GLN A 27 16.60 9.05 6.31
C GLN A 27 15.51 9.06 5.23
N LYS A 28 14.68 8.02 5.16
CA LYS A 28 13.63 7.92 4.13
C LYS A 28 12.34 8.58 4.60
N THR A 29 11.53 9.06 3.66
CA THR A 29 10.28 9.77 3.93
C THR A 29 9.25 9.27 2.91
N PRO A 30 8.26 8.45 3.32
CA PRO A 30 7.16 8.07 2.44
C PRO A 30 6.34 9.31 2.09
N ASP A 31 5.75 9.33 0.90
CA ASP A 31 4.94 10.46 0.43
C ASP A 31 3.66 10.66 1.25
N LEU A 32 3.05 9.56 1.68
CA LEU A 32 1.83 9.60 2.49
C LEU A 32 1.85 8.50 3.55
N VAL A 33 1.25 8.76 4.71
CA VAL A 33 1.02 7.72 5.73
C VAL A 33 -0.41 7.77 6.24
N CYS A 34 -0.88 6.63 6.75
CA CYS A 34 -2.04 6.57 7.62
C CYS A 34 -1.56 6.27 9.05
N MET A 35 -2.02 7.05 10.00
CA MET A 35 -1.64 6.94 11.40
C MET A 35 -2.81 7.17 12.34
N THR A 36 -2.66 6.77 13.60
CA THR A 36 -3.65 7.05 14.65
C THR A 36 -3.62 8.51 15.09
N ILE A 37 -4.62 9.00 15.82
CA ILE A 37 -4.62 10.36 16.42
C ILE A 37 -3.40 10.56 17.30
N ALA A 38 -2.98 9.53 18.04
CA ALA A 38 -1.75 9.53 18.81
C ALA A 38 -0.46 9.59 17.97
N GLY A 39 -0.53 9.50 16.64
CA GLY A 39 0.61 9.60 15.71
C GLY A 39 1.31 8.27 15.40
N ASN A 40 0.70 7.13 15.78
CA ASN A 40 1.28 5.81 15.52
C ASN A 40 1.01 5.38 14.07
N LEU A 41 2.07 4.99 13.37
CA LEU A 41 1.99 4.52 11.99
C LEU A 41 1.16 3.24 11.86
N ARG A 42 0.36 3.17 10.79
CA ARG A 42 -0.49 2.01 10.45
C ARG A 42 -0.33 1.58 8.99
N ILE A 43 -0.15 2.52 8.08
CA ILE A 43 -0.02 2.29 6.63
C ILE A 43 0.98 3.29 6.06
N VAL A 44 1.80 2.86 5.10
CA VAL A 44 2.65 3.73 4.29
C VAL A 44 2.16 3.78 2.85
N GLY A 45 2.38 4.91 2.18
CA GLY A 45 1.94 5.19 0.84
C GLY A 45 3.05 5.80 0.01
N GLU A 46 3.15 5.36 -1.23
CA GLU A 46 4.04 5.95 -2.25
C GLU A 46 3.21 6.53 -3.39
N ILE A 47 3.58 7.73 -3.83
CA ILE A 47 2.90 8.45 -4.90
C ILE A 47 3.88 8.61 -6.07
N LYS A 48 3.43 8.15 -7.24
CA LYS A 48 4.14 8.32 -8.50
C LYS A 48 3.36 9.26 -9.41
N VAL A 49 4.08 9.82 -10.37
CA VAL A 49 3.49 10.76 -11.34
C VAL A 49 3.09 10.01 -12.61
N PRO A 50 1.92 10.30 -13.22
CA PRO A 50 1.41 9.52 -14.35
C PRO A 50 2.14 9.81 -15.68
N TRP A 51 2.83 10.94 -15.82
CA TRP A 51 3.51 11.32 -17.06
C TRP A 51 4.88 10.64 -17.28
N VAL A 52 5.33 9.82 -16.33
CA VAL A 52 6.55 8.98 -16.48
C VAL A 52 6.10 7.57 -16.83
N LYS A 53 6.54 7.07 -17.99
CA LYS A 53 6.09 5.78 -18.53
C LYS A 53 6.37 4.60 -17.59
N GLU A 54 7.48 4.65 -16.86
CA GLU A 54 7.90 3.64 -15.89
C GLU A 54 7.00 3.59 -14.65
N HIS A 55 6.13 4.58 -14.44
CA HIS A 55 5.18 4.59 -13.34
C HIS A 55 3.83 3.94 -13.67
N ASP A 56 3.58 3.56 -14.93
CA ASP A 56 2.35 2.83 -15.28
C ASP A 56 2.31 1.48 -14.54
N ILE A 57 1.38 1.37 -13.59
CA ILE A 57 1.31 0.23 -12.69
C ILE A 57 0.82 -1.01 -13.46
N ALA A 58 -0.23 -0.88 -14.26
CA ALA A 58 -0.76 -1.98 -15.06
C ALA A 58 0.31 -2.52 -16.02
N ALA A 59 0.99 -1.63 -16.75
CA ALA A 59 2.06 -2.05 -17.66
C ALA A 59 3.26 -2.68 -16.93
N ALA A 60 3.54 -2.27 -15.69
CA ALA A 60 4.60 -2.89 -14.88
C ALA A 60 4.21 -4.31 -14.42
N LEU A 61 2.94 -4.55 -14.07
CA LEU A 61 2.44 -5.86 -13.66
C LEU A 61 2.35 -6.86 -14.84
N GLU A 62 2.10 -6.38 -16.06
CA GLU A 62 2.07 -7.21 -17.27
C GLU A 62 3.47 -7.54 -17.82
N ASP A 63 4.53 -6.88 -17.33
CA ASP A 63 5.87 -7.04 -17.87
C ASP A 63 6.47 -8.40 -17.47
N VAL A 64 6.93 -9.16 -18.47
CA VAL A 64 7.63 -10.44 -18.29
C VAL A 64 8.97 -10.25 -17.57
N PHE A 65 9.52 -9.03 -17.59
CA PHE A 65 10.79 -8.71 -16.94
C PHE A 65 10.61 -8.08 -15.55
N PRO A 66 11.10 -8.72 -14.47
CA PRO A 66 10.86 -8.29 -13.08
C PRO A 66 11.52 -6.95 -12.68
N ARG A 67 12.26 -6.30 -13.58
CA ARG A 67 12.98 -5.05 -13.29
C ARG A 67 12.03 -3.88 -13.05
N LYS A 68 11.01 -3.67 -13.90
CA LYS A 68 10.05 -2.57 -13.71
C LYS A 68 9.25 -2.74 -12.42
N MET A 69 8.82 -3.97 -12.14
CA MET A 69 8.19 -4.36 -10.90
C MET A 69 9.03 -4.01 -9.67
N SER A 70 10.31 -4.41 -9.66
CA SER A 70 11.22 -4.12 -8.55
C SER A 70 11.46 -2.62 -8.38
N HIS A 71 11.56 -1.85 -9.47
CA HIS A 71 11.69 -0.39 -9.40
C HIS A 71 10.47 0.29 -8.80
N LEU A 72 9.27 -0.14 -9.21
CA LEU A 72 8.02 0.51 -8.85
C LEU A 72 7.56 0.11 -7.43
N PHE A 73 7.67 -1.17 -7.08
CA PHE A 73 7.20 -1.71 -5.80
C PHE A 73 8.30 -1.82 -4.74
N GLY A 74 9.59 -1.78 -5.12
CA GLY A 74 10.70 -1.95 -4.19
C GLY A 74 10.74 -0.86 -3.10
N GLN A 75 10.35 0.37 -3.44
CA GLN A 75 10.30 1.47 -2.47
C GLN A 75 9.21 1.25 -1.42
N ILE A 76 7.98 0.94 -1.83
CA ILE A 76 6.90 0.66 -0.88
C ILE A 76 7.20 -0.60 -0.04
N ALA A 77 7.76 -1.65 -0.64
CA ALA A 77 8.21 -2.85 0.06
C ALA A 77 9.26 -2.53 1.13
N GLN A 78 10.21 -1.65 0.81
CA GLN A 78 11.24 -1.19 1.72
C GLN A 78 10.64 -0.39 2.88
N TYR A 79 9.70 0.54 2.62
CA TYR A 79 9.04 1.32 3.67
C TYR A 79 8.23 0.46 4.62
N MET A 80 7.42 -0.45 4.07
CA MET A 80 6.64 -1.41 4.86
C MET A 80 7.55 -2.23 5.77
N LYS A 81 8.70 -2.69 5.27
CA LYS A 81 9.65 -3.46 6.07
C LYS A 81 10.36 -2.62 7.14
N LEU A 82 10.87 -1.43 6.80
CA LEU A 82 11.56 -0.54 7.75
C LEU A 82 10.63 -0.08 8.87
N ALA A 83 9.37 0.22 8.56
CA ALA A 83 8.37 0.64 9.54
C ALA A 83 7.73 -0.54 10.30
N ASN A 84 8.11 -1.79 9.98
CA ASN A 84 7.46 -3.01 10.46
C ASN A 84 5.93 -3.02 10.25
N LEU A 85 5.47 -2.47 9.11
CA LEU A 85 4.07 -2.36 8.75
C LEU A 85 3.66 -3.45 7.75
N ARG A 86 2.49 -4.02 7.99
CA ARG A 86 1.90 -5.05 7.14
C ARG A 86 1.38 -4.49 5.84
N TYR A 87 0.85 -3.28 5.84
CA TYR A 87 0.08 -2.71 4.73
C TYR A 87 0.75 -1.49 4.13
N GLY A 88 0.60 -1.36 2.82
CA GLY A 88 1.01 -0.18 2.07
C GLY A 88 0.19 -0.02 0.80
N PHE A 89 0.42 1.07 0.09
CA PHE A 89 -0.19 1.30 -1.23
C PHE A 89 0.75 2.12 -2.11
N LEU A 90 0.54 1.98 -3.42
CA LEU A 90 1.20 2.75 -4.46
C LEU A 90 0.11 3.38 -5.33
N THR A 91 0.24 4.66 -5.66
CA THR A 91 -0.72 5.34 -6.54
C THR A 91 -0.03 6.24 -7.56
N THR A 92 -0.59 6.32 -8.77
CA THR A 92 -0.22 7.29 -9.81
C THR A 92 -1.24 8.41 -9.94
N TYR A 93 -2.14 8.57 -8.95
CA TYR A 93 -3.43 9.29 -9.04
C TYR A 93 -4.44 8.62 -9.98
N GLU A 94 -3.99 8.10 -11.12
CA GLU A 94 -4.83 7.41 -12.10
C GLU A 94 -5.12 5.96 -11.72
N GLN A 95 -4.11 5.27 -11.17
CA GLN A 95 -4.21 3.89 -10.72
C GLN A 95 -3.71 3.78 -9.28
N THR A 96 -4.29 2.87 -8.51
CA THR A 96 -3.85 2.57 -7.14
C THR A 96 -3.80 1.07 -6.93
N VAL A 97 -2.69 0.60 -6.38
CA VAL A 97 -2.51 -0.78 -5.93
C VAL A 97 -2.29 -0.80 -4.42
N PHE A 98 -2.94 -1.75 -3.75
CA PHE A 98 -2.79 -1.97 -2.32
C PHE A 98 -1.92 -3.21 -2.10
N SER A 99 -1.02 -3.16 -1.12
CA SER A 99 -0.07 -4.25 -0.87
C SER A 99 -0.08 -4.68 0.59
N ARG A 100 0.22 -5.97 0.82
CA ARG A 100 0.46 -6.53 2.15
C ARG A 100 1.66 -7.48 2.20
N GLN A 101 2.42 -7.42 3.29
CA GLN A 101 3.43 -8.42 3.61
C GLN A 101 2.73 -9.61 4.28
N ILE A 102 2.87 -10.81 3.72
CA ILE A 102 2.24 -12.01 4.25
C ILE A 102 3.12 -13.24 4.02
N VAL A 103 2.92 -14.28 4.83
CA VAL A 103 3.47 -15.61 4.58
C VAL A 103 2.48 -16.38 3.70
N LEU A 104 2.89 -16.73 2.48
CA LEU A 104 2.16 -17.58 1.56
C LEU A 104 3.01 -18.82 1.25
N ASN A 105 2.46 -20.02 1.44
CA ASN A 105 3.16 -21.28 1.22
C ASN A 105 4.55 -21.35 1.91
N GLY A 106 4.62 -20.84 3.15
CA GLY A 106 5.85 -20.82 3.95
C GLY A 106 6.88 -19.77 3.55
N ARG A 107 6.59 -18.89 2.57
CA ARG A 107 7.49 -17.83 2.12
C ARG A 107 6.87 -16.45 2.35
N TRP A 108 7.71 -15.49 2.74
CA TRP A 108 7.28 -14.09 2.79
C TRP A 108 7.14 -13.54 1.37
N VAL A 109 5.97 -12.98 1.07
CA VAL A 109 5.63 -12.40 -0.23
C VAL A 109 5.01 -11.03 -0.04
N LEU A 110 5.23 -10.16 -1.03
CA LEU A 110 4.54 -8.89 -1.12
C LEU A 110 3.31 -9.11 -1.99
N GLN A 111 2.19 -9.48 -1.38
CA GLN A 111 0.95 -9.62 -2.12
C GLN A 111 0.37 -8.24 -2.44
N TYR A 112 -0.18 -8.07 -3.62
CA TYR A 112 -0.81 -6.82 -4.06
C TYR A 112 -2.17 -7.09 -4.73
N SER A 113 -3.00 -6.05 -4.79
CA SER A 113 -4.26 -6.05 -5.52
C SER A 113 -4.06 -5.77 -7.00
N GLU A 114 -5.06 -6.10 -7.81
CA GLU A 114 -5.17 -5.52 -9.16
C GLU A 114 -5.17 -3.97 -9.10
N PRO A 115 -4.66 -3.28 -10.15
CA PRO A 115 -4.71 -1.83 -10.24
C PRO A 115 -6.15 -1.32 -10.29
N ILE A 116 -6.49 -0.43 -9.38
CA ILE A 116 -7.82 0.21 -9.31
C ILE A 116 -7.72 1.61 -9.91
N LYS A 117 -8.50 1.88 -10.95
CA LYS A 117 -8.54 3.21 -11.56
C LYS A 117 -9.21 4.21 -10.61
N GLY A 118 -8.65 5.41 -10.51
CA GLY A 118 -9.19 6.49 -9.67
C GLY A 118 -10.61 6.91 -10.07
N SER A 119 -10.98 6.67 -11.34
CA SER A 119 -12.31 6.95 -11.90
C SER A 119 -13.33 5.81 -11.70
N THR A 120 -12.93 4.64 -11.16
CA THR A 120 -13.84 3.51 -10.98
C THR A 120 -14.94 3.84 -9.98
N ALA A 121 -16.17 3.95 -10.49
CA ALA A 121 -17.36 4.11 -9.67
C ALA A 121 -17.68 2.79 -8.95
N SER A 122 -18.14 2.89 -7.69
CA SER A 122 -18.54 1.68 -6.98
C SER A 122 -19.85 1.12 -7.54
N LYS A 123 -19.86 -0.18 -7.78
CA LYS A 123 -21.01 -0.98 -8.20
C LYS A 123 -21.10 -2.21 -7.29
N ASP A 124 -22.26 -2.86 -7.27
CA ASP A 124 -22.40 -4.14 -6.57
C ASP A 124 -21.54 -5.21 -7.26
N PRO A 125 -20.81 -6.06 -6.52
CA PRO A 125 -20.05 -7.14 -7.12
C PRO A 125 -20.97 -8.15 -7.81
N LEU A 126 -20.60 -8.62 -9.01
CA LEU A 126 -21.29 -9.73 -9.67
C LEU A 126 -20.54 -11.02 -9.35
N ASN A 127 -21.20 -11.97 -8.69
CA ASN A 127 -20.62 -13.30 -8.37
C ASN A 127 -19.27 -13.22 -7.66
N GLY A 128 -19.07 -12.21 -6.81
CA GLY A 128 -17.79 -12.00 -6.10
C GLY A 128 -16.67 -11.41 -6.97
N ASN A 129 -16.93 -11.03 -8.22
CA ASN A 129 -16.00 -10.26 -9.04
C ASN A 129 -16.04 -8.77 -8.64
N TYR A 130 -14.90 -8.25 -8.19
CA TYR A 130 -14.71 -6.86 -7.76
C TYR A 130 -13.99 -5.99 -8.80
N GLU A 131 -13.51 -6.57 -9.90
CA GLU A 131 -12.85 -5.88 -11.01
C GLU A 131 -13.76 -4.78 -11.57
N ASP A 132 -13.23 -3.57 -11.72
CA ASP A 132 -13.96 -2.38 -12.17
C ASP A 132 -15.29 -2.08 -11.45
N ARG A 133 -15.42 -2.57 -10.20
CA ARG A 133 -16.63 -2.43 -9.37
C ARG A 133 -16.38 -1.85 -7.99
N VAL A 134 -15.13 -1.85 -7.51
CA VAL A 134 -14.77 -1.23 -6.23
C VAL A 134 -14.03 0.08 -6.46
N SER A 135 -14.50 1.14 -5.80
CA SER A 135 -13.81 2.43 -5.84
C SER A 135 -12.58 2.45 -4.93
N VAL A 136 -11.56 3.22 -5.29
CA VAL A 136 -10.35 3.45 -4.47
C VAL A 136 -10.68 3.84 -3.02
N ARG A 137 -11.73 4.66 -2.80
CA ARG A 137 -12.18 5.07 -1.46
C ARG A 137 -12.69 3.91 -0.62
N LYS A 138 -13.44 2.96 -1.22
CA LYS A 138 -13.89 1.74 -0.52
C LYS A 138 -12.70 0.87 -0.13
N CYS A 139 -11.73 0.72 -1.02
CA CYS A 139 -10.51 -0.05 -0.75
C CYS A 139 -9.67 0.59 0.36
N PHE A 140 -9.50 1.92 0.37
CA PHE A 140 -8.84 2.61 1.47
C PHE A 140 -9.57 2.41 2.81
N LEU A 141 -10.90 2.50 2.83
CA LEU A 141 -11.66 2.27 4.07
C LEU A 141 -11.43 0.84 4.59
N TYR A 142 -11.47 -0.15 3.70
CA TYR A 142 -11.21 -1.54 4.05
C TYR A 142 -9.78 -1.75 4.55
N LEU A 143 -8.78 -1.17 3.88
CA LEU A 143 -7.38 -1.25 4.31
C LEU A 143 -7.18 -0.63 5.70
N ILE A 144 -7.82 0.51 5.97
CA ILE A 144 -7.79 1.17 7.28
C ILE A 144 -8.35 0.24 8.36
N GLN A 145 -9.49 -0.40 8.11
CA GLN A 145 -10.07 -1.36 9.06
C GLN A 145 -9.11 -2.52 9.35
N LEU A 146 -8.52 -3.11 8.30
CA LEU A 146 -7.52 -4.18 8.45
C LEU A 146 -6.30 -3.73 9.25
N ALA A 147 -5.78 -2.53 9.00
CA ALA A 147 -4.63 -1.97 9.70
C ALA A 147 -4.96 -1.63 11.17
N GLY A 148 -6.21 -1.25 11.46
CA GLY A 148 -6.69 -1.03 12.82
C GLY A 148 -6.61 -2.31 13.66
N THR A 149 -6.92 -3.46 13.07
CA THR A 149 -6.87 -4.76 13.75
C THR A 149 -5.47 -5.36 13.78
N ASN A 150 -4.74 -5.34 12.65
CA ASN A 150 -3.44 -6.00 12.54
C ASN A 150 -2.51 -5.33 11.52
N HIS A 151 -1.77 -4.31 11.96
CA HIS A 151 -0.84 -3.54 11.13
C HIS A 151 0.61 -4.05 11.17
N VAL A 152 0.97 -5.05 11.98
CA VAL A 152 2.37 -5.44 12.15
C VAL A 152 2.80 -6.39 11.04
N GLY A 153 3.88 -6.04 10.35
CA GLY A 153 4.45 -6.80 9.25
C GLY A 153 5.11 -8.08 9.73
N GLY A 154 6.08 -7.98 10.64
CA GLY A 154 6.78 -9.14 11.23
C GLY A 154 7.72 -9.88 10.27
N ASN A 155 8.05 -9.30 9.11
CA ASN A 155 8.88 -9.92 8.10
C ASN A 155 10.37 -9.95 8.53
N PRO A 156 10.96 -11.14 8.78
CA PRO A 156 12.33 -11.29 9.29
C PRO A 156 13.39 -11.31 8.19
N LEU A 157 13.04 -11.32 6.90
CA LEU A 157 14.02 -11.43 5.81
C LEU A 157 15.04 -10.28 5.85
N PRO A 158 16.28 -10.43 5.37
CA PRO A 158 17.16 -9.30 5.12
C PRO A 158 16.53 -8.29 4.13
N MET A 159 16.83 -7.00 4.27
CA MET A 159 16.27 -5.95 3.39
C MET A 159 16.64 -6.17 1.92
N ALA A 160 17.88 -6.55 1.63
CA ALA A 160 18.34 -6.80 0.27
C ALA A 160 17.57 -7.96 -0.39
N GLN A 161 17.36 -9.04 0.37
CA GLN A 161 16.54 -10.17 -0.08
C GLN A 161 15.10 -9.72 -0.31
N TRP A 162 14.53 -8.98 0.64
CA TRP A 162 13.15 -8.51 0.53
C TRP A 162 12.93 -7.62 -0.69
N VAL A 163 13.77 -6.62 -0.96
CA VAL A 163 13.51 -5.66 -2.05
C VAL A 163 13.87 -6.23 -3.44
N ARG A 164 14.95 -7.03 -3.53
CA ARG A 164 15.44 -7.55 -4.83
C ARG A 164 14.77 -8.84 -5.25
N GLU A 165 14.40 -9.68 -4.28
CA GLU A 165 13.87 -11.03 -4.51
C GLU A 165 12.44 -11.17 -4.00
N SER A 166 11.76 -10.07 -3.66
CA SER A 166 10.32 -10.10 -3.34
C SER A 166 9.62 -10.95 -4.41
N PRO A 167 9.10 -12.13 -4.03
CA PRO A 167 8.23 -12.87 -4.91
C PRO A 167 6.94 -12.05 -4.92
N VAL A 168 6.83 -11.27 -5.99
CA VAL A 168 5.62 -10.59 -6.44
C VAL A 168 4.77 -11.67 -7.10
#